data_AF-A0A1E3AL74-F1
#
_entry.id   AF-A0A1E3AL74-F1
#
_cell.length_a   1.000
_cell.length_b   1.000
_cell.length_c   1.000
_cell.angle_alpha   90.00
_cell.angle_beta   90.00
_cell.angle_gamma   90.00
#
_symmetry.space_group_name_H-M   'P 1'
#
loop_
_entity.id
_entity.type
_entity.pdbx_description
1 polymer ?
#
loop_
_entity_poly.entity_id
_entity_poly.type
_entity_poly.pdbx_seq_one_letter_code
_entity_poly.pdbx_strand_id
1 'polypeptide(L)'
;MKKEKKTYLLTAVLLISALLAGCGKNAELDKFYSEMDDFTAQVNISFDNLNSVDPESETGVEDMLAAMDDLAAQFTVLADIEVPRQFSAVEDLADEAGENMTEAARLYREAYADEEYNENVASAALEYYNRAVKRLNYISLILQGEMPTDDSITIITENDAPGFKEDSEGNSDNYDNAGEPENTAEPSDTEPAE
;
A
#
# COMPACT_ATOMS: atom_id res chain seq x y z
N MET A 1 73.07 6.66 -14.66
CA MET A 1 71.61 6.76 -14.43
C MET A 1 71.17 5.42 -13.84
N LYS A 2 70.55 5.25 -12.67
CA LYS A 2 69.63 6.03 -11.81
C LYS A 2 69.79 5.48 -10.37
N LYS A 3 70.00 6.36 -9.39
CA LYS A 3 69.06 6.73 -8.30
C LYS A 3 68.88 5.67 -7.19
N GLU A 4 69.31 6.06 -6.00
CA GLU A 4 68.99 5.42 -4.72
C GLU A 4 67.47 5.37 -4.45
N LYS A 5 67.06 4.54 -3.47
CA LYS A 5 66.13 4.94 -2.40
C LYS A 5 66.00 3.85 -1.32
N LYS A 6 66.29 4.26 -0.07
CA LYS A 6 65.79 3.63 1.16
C LYS A 6 64.26 3.72 1.14
N THR A 7 63.58 2.60 1.33
CA THR A 7 62.14 2.59 1.60
C THR A 7 61.93 2.24 3.06
N TYR A 8 61.41 3.23 3.77
CA TYR A 8 61.05 3.20 5.17
C TYR A 8 59.85 2.26 5.37
N LEU A 9 59.97 1.36 6.36
CA LEU A 9 58.86 0.73 7.06
C LEU A 9 58.03 1.83 7.75
N LEU A 10 56.78 2.01 7.33
CA LEU A 10 55.62 2.38 8.17
C LEU A 10 54.43 2.76 7.28
N THR A 11 53.45 1.87 7.20
CA THR A 11 52.05 2.24 6.96
C THR A 11 51.18 1.24 7.71
N ALA A 12 50.80 1.61 8.93
CA ALA A 12 49.56 1.17 9.53
C ALA A 12 48.45 2.00 8.88
N VAL A 13 47.52 1.35 8.17
CA VAL A 13 46.25 1.98 7.78
C VAL A 13 45.14 1.13 8.39
N LEU A 14 44.37 1.82 9.22
CA LEU A 14 43.20 1.37 9.96
C LEU A 14 42.24 0.57 9.05
N LEU A 15 41.93 -0.66 9.47
CA LEU A 15 40.68 -1.33 9.10
C LEU A 15 39.53 -0.61 9.81
N ILE A 16 38.87 0.34 9.15
CA ILE A 16 37.50 0.72 9.52
C ILE A 16 36.57 -0.17 8.69
N SER A 17 36.42 -1.39 9.17
CA SER A 17 35.22 -2.17 8.92
C SER A 17 34.20 -1.75 9.98
N ALA A 18 33.54 -0.61 9.78
CA ALA A 18 32.30 -0.31 10.48
C ALA A 18 31.16 -0.64 9.50
N LEU A 19 30.62 -1.83 9.73
CA LEU A 19 29.42 -2.38 9.12
C LEU A 19 28.33 -1.30 9.03
N LEU A 20 27.98 -0.86 7.83
CA LEU A 20 26.60 -0.48 7.53
C LEU A 20 25.77 -1.76 7.52
N ALA A 21 25.72 -2.45 8.65
CA ALA A 21 24.62 -3.34 8.98
C ALA A 21 23.48 -2.45 9.46
N GLY A 22 22.94 -1.62 8.56
CA GLY A 22 21.53 -1.27 8.58
C GLY A 22 20.70 -2.43 7.99
N CYS A 23 21.05 -3.66 8.35
CA CYS A 23 20.30 -4.87 8.06
C CYS A 23 19.84 -5.41 9.42
N GLY A 24 19.19 -4.54 10.19
CA GLY A 24 18.31 -4.98 11.27
C GLY A 24 17.00 -5.30 10.60
N LYS A 25 16.64 -6.59 10.53
CA LYS A 25 15.26 -7.03 10.25
C LYS A 25 14.32 -6.11 11.04
N ASN A 26 13.51 -5.32 10.33
CA ASN A 26 12.56 -4.45 10.99
C ASN A 26 11.47 -5.37 11.57
N ALA A 27 11.60 -5.75 12.84
CA ALA A 27 10.76 -6.76 13.48
C ALA A 27 9.26 -6.41 13.41
N GLU A 28 8.93 -5.12 13.37
CA GLU A 28 7.59 -4.59 13.12
C GLU A 28 7.11 -4.95 11.71
N LEU A 29 7.94 -4.72 10.70
CA LEU A 29 7.63 -5.02 9.30
C LEU A 29 7.56 -6.52 9.03
N ASP A 30 8.45 -7.31 9.63
CA ASP A 30 8.40 -8.77 9.54
C ASP A 30 7.13 -9.34 10.18
N LYS A 31 6.70 -8.79 11.33
CA LYS A 31 5.45 -9.15 11.99
C LYS A 31 4.25 -8.80 11.10
N PHE A 32 4.19 -7.56 10.62
CA PHE A 32 3.12 -7.09 9.74
C PHE A 32 2.95 -7.98 8.50
N TYR A 33 4.03 -8.27 7.77
CA TYR A 33 3.92 -9.15 6.60
C TYR A 33 3.52 -10.57 6.97
N SER A 34 4.00 -11.11 8.10
CA SER A 34 3.57 -12.43 8.57
C SER A 34 2.08 -12.46 8.89
N GLU A 35 1.55 -11.44 9.57
CA GLU A 35 0.13 -11.34 9.91
C GLU A 35 -0.74 -11.14 8.66
N MET A 36 -0.27 -10.34 7.69
CA MET A 36 -0.95 -10.16 6.40
C MET A 36 -0.93 -11.44 5.54
N ASP A 37 0.15 -12.22 5.56
CA ASP A 37 0.22 -13.51 4.89
C ASP A 37 -0.76 -14.52 5.51
N ASP A 38 -0.81 -14.59 6.85
CA ASP A 38 -1.73 -15.43 7.58
C ASP A 38 -3.19 -15.02 7.31
N PHE A 39 -3.50 -13.73 7.40
CA PHE A 39 -4.81 -13.17 7.03
C PHE A 39 -5.18 -13.53 5.58
N THR A 40 -4.26 -13.34 4.62
CA THR A 40 -4.50 -13.64 3.21
C THR A 40 -4.82 -15.11 3.01
N ALA A 41 -4.14 -16.02 3.71
CA ALA A 41 -4.45 -17.44 3.66
C ALA A 41 -5.86 -17.74 4.21
N GLN A 42 -6.23 -17.17 5.36
CA GLN A 42 -7.52 -17.44 6.00
C GLN A 42 -8.71 -16.79 5.28
N VAL A 43 -8.55 -15.56 4.78
CA VAL A 43 -9.62 -14.86 4.06
C VAL A 43 -9.92 -15.54 2.73
N ASN A 44 -8.91 -16.08 2.03
CA ASN A 44 -9.11 -16.87 0.82
C ASN A 44 -9.90 -18.16 1.10
N ILE A 45 -9.60 -18.86 2.20
CA ILE A 45 -10.41 -20.01 2.64
C ILE A 45 -11.86 -19.59 2.88
N SER A 46 -12.07 -18.43 3.52
CA SER A 46 -13.42 -17.93 3.81
C SER A 46 -14.18 -17.53 2.52
N PHE A 47 -13.50 -16.92 1.55
CA PHE A 47 -14.06 -16.67 0.22
C PHE A 47 -14.39 -17.97 -0.52
N ASP A 48 -13.50 -18.96 -0.49
CA ASP A 48 -13.76 -20.27 -1.11
C ASP A 48 -14.96 -20.97 -0.47
N ASN A 49 -15.10 -20.90 0.85
CA ASN A 49 -16.25 -21.42 1.57
C ASN A 49 -17.55 -20.74 1.10
N LEU A 50 -17.57 -19.40 1.06
CA LEU A 50 -18.73 -18.63 0.57
C LEU A 50 -19.08 -18.99 -0.88
N ASN A 51 -18.07 -19.07 -1.76
CA ASN A 51 -18.26 -19.40 -3.18
C ASN A 51 -18.69 -20.86 -3.42
N SER A 52 -18.48 -21.75 -2.44
CA SER A 52 -18.82 -23.17 -2.52
C SER A 52 -20.20 -23.48 -1.97
N VAL A 53 -20.92 -22.50 -1.40
CA VAL A 53 -22.29 -22.68 -0.91
C VAL A 53 -23.19 -23.09 -2.07
N ASP A 54 -23.94 -24.19 -1.88
CA ASP A 54 -24.98 -24.62 -2.81
C ASP A 54 -26.31 -23.93 -2.47
N PRO A 55 -26.75 -22.96 -3.29
CA PRO A 55 -27.98 -22.22 -3.02
C PRO A 55 -29.26 -23.07 -3.19
N GLU A 56 -29.18 -24.22 -3.85
CA GLU A 56 -30.32 -25.13 -4.04
C GLU A 56 -30.47 -26.16 -2.90
N SER A 57 -29.49 -26.22 -1.99
CA SER A 57 -29.53 -27.13 -0.85
C SER A 57 -30.55 -26.70 0.21
N GLU A 58 -31.04 -27.65 1.01
CA GLU A 58 -31.98 -27.37 2.12
C GLU A 58 -31.39 -26.40 3.16
N THR A 59 -30.06 -26.31 3.25
CA THR A 59 -29.31 -25.45 4.19
C THR A 59 -28.67 -24.24 3.50
N GLY A 60 -28.88 -24.02 2.20
CA GLY A 60 -28.11 -23.06 1.41
C GLY A 60 -28.10 -21.63 1.97
N VAL A 61 -29.24 -21.16 2.51
CA VAL A 61 -29.32 -19.85 3.17
C VAL A 61 -28.54 -19.83 4.49
N GLU A 62 -28.68 -20.86 5.33
CA GLU A 62 -27.97 -20.94 6.61
C GLU A 62 -26.45 -21.03 6.39
N ASP A 63 -26.02 -21.83 5.41
CA ASP A 63 -24.63 -22.00 5.02
C ASP A 63 -24.04 -20.70 4.45
N MET A 64 -24.79 -19.95 3.63
CA MET A 64 -24.39 -18.63 3.15
C MET A 64 -24.22 -17.63 4.32
N LEU A 65 -25.18 -17.59 5.24
CA LEU A 65 -25.12 -16.67 6.39
C LEU A 65 -23.96 -17.01 7.33
N ALA A 66 -23.67 -18.30 7.54
CA ALA A 66 -22.50 -18.73 8.29
C ALA A 66 -21.18 -18.35 7.58
N ALA A 67 -21.10 -18.55 6.27
CA ALA A 67 -19.92 -18.16 5.48
C ALA A 67 -19.68 -16.63 5.49
N MET A 68 -20.75 -15.83 5.48
CA MET A 68 -20.65 -14.37 5.62
C MET A 68 -20.14 -13.94 7.00
N ASP A 69 -20.58 -14.61 8.08
CA ASP A 69 -20.06 -14.35 9.43
C ASP A 69 -18.58 -14.72 9.55
N ASP A 70 -18.18 -15.87 8.99
CA ASP A 70 -16.78 -16.29 8.96
C ASP A 70 -15.91 -15.30 8.19
N LEU A 71 -16.40 -14.81 7.04
CA LEU A 71 -15.72 -13.80 6.26
C LEU A 71 -15.61 -12.47 7.02
N ALA A 72 -16.69 -12.04 7.69
CA ALA A 72 -16.66 -10.85 8.54
C ALA A 72 -15.63 -10.97 9.67
N ALA A 73 -15.52 -12.13 10.30
CA ALA A 73 -14.50 -12.38 11.32
C ALA A 73 -13.06 -12.24 10.77
N GLN A 74 -12.79 -12.68 9.53
CA GLN A 74 -11.48 -12.44 8.91
C GLN A 74 -11.22 -10.96 8.63
N PHE A 75 -12.25 -10.21 8.22
CA PHE A 75 -12.12 -8.76 8.02
C PHE A 75 -11.95 -8.00 9.35
N THR A 76 -12.48 -8.49 10.47
CA THR A 76 -12.12 -7.98 11.81
C THR A 76 -10.65 -8.26 12.13
N VAL A 77 -10.14 -9.46 11.80
CA VAL A 77 -8.70 -9.76 11.97
C VAL A 77 -7.85 -8.79 11.16
N LEU A 78 -8.23 -8.47 9.91
CA LEU A 78 -7.53 -7.47 9.09
C LEU A 78 -7.45 -6.10 9.79
N ALA A 79 -8.57 -5.62 10.36
CA ALA A 79 -8.62 -4.35 11.07
C ALA A 79 -7.76 -4.35 12.36
N ASP A 80 -7.58 -5.50 12.99
CA ASP A 80 -6.77 -5.63 14.22
C ASP A 80 -5.24 -5.75 13.94
N ILE A 81 -4.81 -5.87 12.67
CA ILE A 81 -3.38 -5.94 12.32
C ILE A 81 -2.71 -4.59 12.56
N GLU A 82 -1.60 -4.59 13.30
CA GLU A 82 -0.84 -3.37 13.58
C GLU A 82 -0.08 -2.91 12.32
N VAL A 83 -0.50 -1.77 11.74
CA VAL A 83 0.07 -1.27 10.49
C VAL A 83 1.31 -0.38 10.73
N PRO A 84 2.47 -0.68 10.12
CA PRO A 84 3.66 0.15 10.23
C PRO A 84 3.43 1.54 9.63
N ARG A 85 4.07 2.57 10.20
CA ARG A 85 3.90 3.99 9.77
C ARG A 85 4.00 4.21 8.25
N GLN A 86 4.93 3.53 7.59
CA GLN A 86 5.16 3.61 6.14
C GLN A 86 3.97 3.15 5.30
N PHE A 87 3.04 2.40 5.91
CA PHE A 87 1.79 1.95 5.32
C PHE A 87 0.57 2.56 6.01
N SER A 88 0.69 3.71 6.69
CA SER A 88 -0.41 4.32 7.45
C SER A 88 -1.74 4.46 6.69
N ALA A 89 -1.72 4.61 5.36
CA ALA A 89 -2.93 4.60 4.54
C ALA A 89 -3.70 3.26 4.54
N VAL A 90 -3.05 2.16 4.90
CA VAL A 90 -3.64 0.81 5.03
C VAL A 90 -4.48 0.69 6.30
N GLU A 91 -4.14 1.39 7.38
CA GLU A 91 -4.89 1.34 8.66
C GLU A 91 -6.36 1.71 8.44
N ASP A 92 -6.61 2.94 7.94
CA ASP A 92 -7.98 3.42 7.68
C ASP A 92 -8.73 2.51 6.70
N LEU A 93 -8.03 1.96 5.70
CA LEU A 93 -8.63 1.02 4.74
C LEU A 93 -9.00 -0.31 5.39
N ALA A 94 -8.19 -0.83 6.31
CA ALA A 94 -8.41 -2.08 7.03
C ALA A 94 -9.60 -1.94 7.98
N ASP A 95 -9.66 -0.84 8.74
CA ASP A 95 -10.78 -0.49 9.60
C ASP A 95 -12.08 -0.38 8.81
N GLU A 96 -12.08 0.42 7.73
CA GLU A 96 -13.25 0.54 6.85
C GLU A 96 -13.66 -0.82 6.27
N ALA A 97 -12.71 -1.67 5.87
CA ALA A 97 -13.02 -2.99 5.35
C ALA A 97 -13.71 -3.87 6.41
N GLY A 98 -13.17 -3.88 7.64
CA GLY A 98 -13.73 -4.56 8.80
C GLY A 98 -15.16 -4.14 9.12
N GLU A 99 -15.40 -2.83 9.22
CA GLU A 99 -16.73 -2.26 9.48
C GLU A 99 -17.72 -2.61 8.37
N ASN A 100 -17.33 -2.43 7.10
CA ASN A 100 -18.22 -2.70 5.98
C ASN A 100 -18.57 -4.19 5.88
N MET A 101 -17.62 -5.13 6.08
CA MET A 101 -17.93 -6.56 5.98
C MET A 101 -18.81 -7.03 7.15
N THR A 102 -18.55 -6.52 8.36
CA THR A 102 -19.38 -6.79 9.54
C THR A 102 -20.82 -6.33 9.33
N GLU A 103 -21.01 -5.13 8.76
CA GLU A 103 -22.34 -4.61 8.47
C GLU A 103 -23.03 -5.41 7.34
N ALA A 104 -22.27 -5.86 6.33
CA ALA A 104 -22.80 -6.73 5.30
C ALA A 104 -23.35 -8.05 5.87
N ALA A 105 -22.58 -8.75 6.70
CA ALA A 105 -23.02 -9.99 7.34
C ALA A 105 -24.27 -9.78 8.21
N ARG A 106 -24.29 -8.70 9.00
CA ARG A 106 -25.45 -8.31 9.82
C ARG A 106 -26.70 -8.08 8.96
N LEU A 107 -26.59 -7.32 7.88
CA LEU A 107 -27.70 -7.02 6.98
C LEU A 107 -28.18 -8.26 6.21
N TYR A 108 -27.28 -9.16 5.79
CA TYR A 108 -27.72 -10.44 5.21
C TYR A 108 -28.53 -11.26 6.21
N ARG A 109 -28.12 -11.34 7.48
CA ARG A 109 -28.94 -12.00 8.51
C ARG A 109 -30.29 -11.33 8.67
N GLU A 110 -30.33 -10.00 8.70
CA GLU A 110 -31.58 -9.23 8.78
C GLU A 110 -32.49 -9.49 7.58
N ALA A 111 -31.94 -9.58 6.37
CA ALA A 111 -32.71 -9.84 5.15
C ALA A 111 -33.42 -11.19 5.14
N TYR A 112 -32.91 -12.17 5.88
CA TYR A 112 -33.46 -13.53 6.00
C TYR A 112 -34.06 -13.83 7.39
N ALA A 113 -34.17 -12.84 8.29
CA ALA A 113 -34.59 -13.07 9.67
C ALA A 113 -36.09 -13.37 9.83
N ASP A 114 -36.91 -12.81 8.92
CA ASP A 114 -38.37 -12.96 8.92
C ASP A 114 -38.83 -14.06 7.95
N GLU A 115 -40.14 -14.39 7.98
CA GLU A 115 -40.73 -15.39 7.08
C GLU A 115 -40.59 -15.04 5.58
N GLU A 116 -40.44 -13.75 5.26
CA GLU A 116 -40.29 -13.25 3.90
C GLU A 116 -38.92 -12.55 3.74
N TYR A 117 -38.21 -12.91 2.66
CA TYR A 117 -36.93 -12.30 2.31
C TYR A 117 -37.09 -10.81 1.97
N ASN A 118 -36.23 -9.97 2.57
CA ASN A 118 -36.22 -8.53 2.33
C ASN A 118 -35.13 -8.12 1.33
N GLU A 119 -35.53 -7.97 0.06
CA GLU A 119 -34.63 -7.61 -1.05
C GLU A 119 -33.91 -6.27 -0.86
N ASN A 120 -34.56 -5.27 -0.24
CA ASN A 120 -33.94 -3.96 -0.01
C ASN A 120 -32.80 -4.06 1.00
N VAL A 121 -32.98 -4.85 2.06
CA VAL A 121 -31.94 -5.07 3.07
C VAL A 121 -30.79 -5.87 2.49
N ALA A 122 -31.07 -6.92 1.71
CA ALA A 122 -30.03 -7.68 1.02
C ALA A 122 -29.25 -6.87 -0.01
N SER A 123 -29.91 -5.94 -0.72
CA SER A 123 -29.25 -5.01 -1.64
C SER A 123 -28.29 -4.08 -0.89
N ALA A 124 -28.71 -3.56 0.27
CA ALA A 124 -27.82 -2.79 1.13
C ALA A 124 -26.64 -3.64 1.64
N ALA A 125 -26.88 -4.89 2.05
CA ALA A 125 -25.83 -5.83 2.46
C ALA A 125 -24.77 -6.01 1.36
N LEU A 126 -25.22 -6.18 0.10
CA LEU A 126 -24.34 -6.31 -1.05
C LEU A 126 -23.49 -5.06 -1.30
N GLU A 127 -24.05 -3.86 -1.10
CA GLU A 127 -23.26 -2.62 -1.19
C GLU A 127 -22.12 -2.59 -0.16
N TYR A 128 -22.41 -2.94 1.09
CA TYR A 128 -21.41 -3.00 2.16
C TYR A 128 -20.35 -4.09 1.88
N TYR A 129 -20.76 -5.27 1.42
CA TYR A 129 -19.84 -6.32 0.98
C TYR A 129 -18.88 -5.81 -0.11
N ASN A 130 -19.42 -5.19 -1.15
CA ASN A 130 -18.63 -4.65 -2.25
C ASN A 130 -17.68 -3.54 -1.78
N ARG A 131 -18.11 -2.70 -0.84
CA ARG A 131 -17.25 -1.68 -0.24
C ARG A 131 -16.08 -2.32 0.50
N ALA A 132 -16.31 -3.33 1.32
CA ALA A 132 -15.25 -4.04 2.04
C ALA A 132 -14.23 -4.69 1.11
N VAL A 133 -14.70 -5.45 0.10
CA VAL A 133 -13.83 -6.08 -0.92
C VAL A 133 -13.02 -5.04 -1.68
N LYS A 134 -13.60 -3.87 -1.99
CA LYS A 134 -12.89 -2.77 -2.63
C LYS A 134 -11.72 -2.26 -1.79
N ARG A 135 -11.89 -2.10 -0.47
CA ARG A 135 -10.79 -1.66 0.42
C ARG A 135 -9.70 -2.71 0.50
N LEU A 136 -10.06 -3.99 0.61
CA LEU A 136 -9.10 -5.09 0.56
C LEU A 136 -8.24 -5.05 -0.71
N ASN A 137 -8.86 -4.77 -1.87
CA ASN A 137 -8.12 -4.60 -3.13
C ASN A 137 -7.18 -3.39 -3.09
N TYR A 138 -7.59 -2.26 -2.51
CA TYR A 138 -6.72 -1.09 -2.36
C TYR A 138 -5.52 -1.38 -1.46
N ILE A 139 -5.73 -2.07 -0.34
CA ILE A 139 -4.65 -2.53 0.54
C ILE A 139 -3.67 -3.38 -0.26
N SER A 140 -4.17 -4.34 -1.03
CA SER A 140 -3.33 -5.21 -1.87
C SER A 140 -2.48 -4.42 -2.87
N LEU A 141 -3.03 -3.41 -3.53
CA LEU A 141 -2.29 -2.53 -4.45
C LEU A 141 -1.20 -1.73 -3.71
N ILE A 142 -1.54 -1.10 -2.59
CA ILE A 142 -0.60 -0.30 -1.79
C ILE A 142 0.58 -1.16 -1.32
N LEU A 143 0.33 -2.38 -0.86
CA LEU A 143 1.38 -3.31 -0.42
C LEU A 143 2.28 -3.79 -1.57
N GLN A 144 1.79 -3.78 -2.81
CA GLN A 144 2.58 -4.05 -4.01
C GLN A 144 3.33 -2.81 -4.53
N GLY A 145 3.16 -1.64 -3.88
CA GLY A 145 3.73 -0.37 -4.30
C GLY A 145 2.95 0.31 -5.43
N GLU A 146 1.71 -0.10 -5.66
CA GLU A 146 0.80 0.49 -6.64
C GLU A 146 -0.17 1.47 -5.96
N MET A 147 -0.46 2.58 -6.63
CA MET A 147 -1.46 3.54 -6.17
C MET A 147 -2.85 3.10 -6.64
N PRO A 148 -3.83 2.88 -5.75
CA PRO A 148 -5.18 2.58 -6.17
C PRO A 148 -5.77 3.78 -6.93
N THR A 149 -6.53 3.51 -8.00
CA THR A 149 -7.18 4.54 -8.82
C THR A 149 -8.69 4.31 -8.84
N ASP A 150 -9.44 5.33 -8.42
CA ASP A 150 -10.90 5.33 -8.40
C ASP A 150 -11.41 6.76 -8.23
N ASP A 151 -12.61 7.04 -8.75
CA ASP A 151 -13.22 8.37 -8.67
C ASP A 151 -13.44 8.86 -7.22
N SER A 152 -13.50 7.94 -6.25
CA SER A 152 -13.63 8.27 -4.83
C SER A 152 -12.30 8.48 -4.09
N ILE A 153 -11.15 8.32 -4.75
CA ILE A 153 -9.83 8.42 -4.10
C ILE A 153 -9.27 9.82 -4.30
N THR A 154 -8.90 10.46 -3.18
CA THR A 154 -8.08 11.68 -3.19
C THR A 154 -6.67 11.33 -2.73
N ILE A 155 -5.69 11.53 -3.61
CA ILE A 155 -4.27 11.36 -3.27
C ILE A 155 -3.82 12.64 -2.59
N ILE A 156 -3.42 12.55 -1.32
CA ILE A 156 -2.80 13.64 -0.57
C ILE A 156 -1.31 13.31 -0.50
N THR A 157 -0.47 14.16 -1.08
CA THR A 157 0.98 14.01 -0.95
C THR A 157 1.44 14.57 0.40
N GLU A 158 2.61 14.13 0.90
CA GLU A 158 3.13 14.60 2.19
C GLU A 158 3.20 16.14 2.29
N ASN A 159 3.42 16.83 1.18
CA ASN A 159 3.40 18.30 1.10
C ASN A 159 2.01 18.93 1.28
N ASP A 160 0.95 18.17 1.05
CA ASP A 160 -0.45 18.64 1.13
C ASP A 160 -1.10 18.25 2.47
N ALA A 161 -0.42 17.46 3.31
CA ALA A 161 -0.93 17.01 4.60
C ALA A 161 -0.93 18.15 5.65
N PRO A 162 -2.06 18.45 6.33
CA PRO A 162 -2.11 19.48 7.36
C PRO A 162 -1.16 19.15 8.52
N GLY A 163 -0.12 19.96 8.71
CA GLY A 163 0.87 19.79 9.79
C GLY A 163 2.21 19.20 9.37
N PHE A 164 2.41 18.91 8.08
CA PHE A 164 3.75 18.59 7.56
C PHE A 164 4.65 19.83 7.69
N LYS A 165 5.76 19.68 8.41
CA LYS A 165 6.86 20.64 8.40
C LYS A 165 7.98 19.97 7.63
N GLU A 166 8.23 20.48 6.42
CA GLU A 166 9.42 20.18 5.65
C GLU A 166 10.61 20.34 6.60
N ASP A 167 11.34 19.26 6.85
CA ASP A 167 12.61 19.26 7.54
C ASP A 167 13.64 19.92 6.63
N SER A 168 13.52 21.24 6.52
CA SER A 168 14.54 22.12 5.99
C SER A 168 15.79 21.96 6.85
N GLU A 169 16.74 21.15 6.40
CA GLU A 169 18.17 21.41 6.57
C GLU A 169 19.00 20.58 5.57
N GLY A 170 19.15 21.14 4.38
CA GLY A 170 19.96 20.60 3.28
C GLY A 170 20.60 21.71 2.45
N ASN A 171 21.34 22.60 3.12
CA ASN A 171 22.48 23.37 2.60
C ASN A 171 22.37 23.94 1.17
N SER A 172 21.97 25.21 1.08
CA SER A 172 22.23 26.06 -0.08
C SER A 172 23.73 26.34 -0.19
N ASP A 173 24.48 25.49 -0.90
CA ASP A 173 25.78 25.91 -1.42
C ASP A 173 25.63 26.46 -2.83
N ASN A 174 25.78 27.78 -2.84
CA ASN A 174 26.02 28.68 -3.93
C ASN A 174 26.94 28.09 -5.03
N TYR A 175 26.44 28.03 -6.26
CA TYR A 175 27.28 28.10 -7.46
C TYR A 175 26.96 29.38 -8.22
N ASP A 176 27.60 30.46 -7.78
CA ASP A 176 27.90 31.60 -8.63
C ASP A 176 28.87 31.17 -9.76
N ASN A 177 28.72 31.85 -10.89
CA ASN A 177 29.64 31.98 -12.03
C ASN A 177 29.43 30.96 -13.17
N ALA A 178 29.20 31.33 -14.42
CA ALA A 178 29.54 32.57 -15.11
C ALA A 178 28.54 32.80 -16.26
N GLY A 179 28.11 34.05 -16.44
CA GLY A 179 27.49 34.49 -17.68
C GLY A 179 28.55 34.66 -18.78
N GLU A 180 28.15 34.38 -20.02
CA GLU A 180 28.57 35.11 -21.21
C GLU A 180 27.66 34.71 -22.41
N PRO A 181 27.59 35.50 -23.50
CA PRO A 181 26.37 36.21 -23.86
C PRO A 181 25.73 35.73 -25.18
N GLU A 182 24.51 36.22 -25.41
CA GLU A 182 23.84 36.22 -26.72
C GLU A 182 24.78 36.73 -27.83
N ASN A 183 24.85 36.00 -28.94
CA ASN A 183 25.30 36.54 -30.21
C ASN A 183 24.28 36.21 -31.31
N THR A 184 23.46 37.21 -31.60
CA THR A 184 22.62 37.33 -32.79
C THR A 184 23.46 37.74 -34.00
N ALA A 185 23.56 36.89 -35.03
CA ALA A 185 23.74 37.32 -36.42
C ALA A 185 23.56 36.14 -37.40
N GLU A 186 22.43 36.12 -38.10
CA GLU A 186 22.31 35.63 -39.49
C GLU A 186 22.52 36.84 -40.44
N PRO A 187 22.55 36.72 -41.80
CA PRO A 187 22.68 35.54 -42.70
C PRO A 187 23.71 35.78 -43.84
N SER A 188 24.01 34.77 -44.67
CA SER A 188 23.95 34.89 -46.15
C SER A 188 24.39 33.58 -46.83
N ASP A 189 23.47 32.86 -47.46
CA ASP A 189 23.79 32.01 -48.60
C ASP A 189 22.79 32.35 -49.72
N THR A 190 23.33 32.96 -50.77
CA THR A 190 22.65 33.24 -52.04
C THR A 190 23.14 32.25 -53.10
N GLU A 191 22.21 31.43 -53.56
CA GLU A 191 21.98 30.93 -54.95
C GLU A 191 23.04 30.04 -55.67
N PRO A 192 22.69 29.39 -56.81
CA PRO A 192 21.38 28.95 -57.31
C PRO A 192 21.34 27.48 -57.81
N ALA A 193 20.15 27.11 -58.27
CA ALA A 193 19.74 25.88 -58.92
C ALA A 193 20.56 25.43 -60.15
N GLU A 194 20.65 24.10 -60.35
CA GLU A 194 20.13 23.36 -61.51
C GLU A 194 19.70 21.95 -61.08
#